data_AF-A0A3C0S4T3-F1
#
_entry.id   AF-A0A3C0S4T3-F1
#
_cell.length_a   1.000
_cell.length_b   1.000
_cell.length_c   1.000
_cell.angle_alpha   90.00
_cell.angle_beta   90.00
_cell.angle_gamma   90.00
#
_symmetry.space_group_name_H-M   'P 1'
#
loop_
_entity.id
_entity.type
_entity.pdbx_description
1 polymer ?
#
loop_
_entity_poly.entity_id
_entity_poly.type
_entity_poly.pdbx_seq_one_letter_code
_entity_poly.pdbx_strand_id
1 'polypeptide(L)'
;MELHQLYKKEGRPYKERLALLDRYPNLVTLRDDLFLERITLFNLLGEYERAKTLLASRQFKPWEGGEGKVSRQYTICQLELAKKSILQNEPQQALSLLEAIDYYPHNLGEGKLITMEQNDIHYYKGLVYRLLGREEEAKVYFYKATEGADEPQQALFYNDPQPDKIFYQGLAWHELGDPGRAEQRFQCLIDHGKLFIDKPFKIDYFAVSLPDMDIWEENLDDKNKIHCLYVMGLGYLGNGDRALAMDYFAQVRQLDPNHQGSQAIMHSFLGETSLKN
;
A
#
# COMPACT_ATOMS: atom_id res chain seq x y z
N MET A 1 15.91 14.58 -11.63
CA MET A 1 14.63 14.04 -11.12
C MET A 1 13.80 13.46 -12.26
N GLU A 2 13.62 14.26 -13.30
CA GLU A 2 13.04 14.01 -14.61
C GLU A 2 13.44 12.65 -15.18
N LEU A 3 14.75 12.34 -15.23
CA LEU A 3 15.25 11.06 -15.76
C LEU A 3 14.77 9.86 -14.93
N HIS A 4 14.74 9.99 -13.60
CA HIS A 4 14.24 8.93 -12.72
C HIS A 4 12.72 8.74 -12.89
N GLN A 5 11.95 9.83 -13.00
CA GLN A 5 10.51 9.77 -13.30
C GLN A 5 10.24 9.12 -14.65
N LEU A 6 11.02 9.45 -15.69
CA LEU A 6 10.91 8.80 -16.99
C LEU A 6 11.17 7.29 -16.87
N TYR A 7 12.24 6.88 -16.18
CA TYR A 7 12.53 5.46 -15.97
C TYR A 7 11.44 4.73 -15.18
N LYS A 8 10.80 5.41 -14.21
CA LYS A 8 9.64 4.89 -13.49
C LYS A 8 8.47 4.63 -14.44
N LYS A 9 8.17 5.57 -15.35
CA LYS A 9 7.09 5.47 -16.35
C LYS A 9 7.38 4.42 -17.43
N GLU A 10 8.63 4.27 -17.85
CA GLU A 10 9.08 3.21 -18.77
C GLU A 10 9.08 1.80 -18.12
N GLY A 11 8.80 1.70 -16.82
CA GLY A 11 8.84 0.42 -16.11
C GLY A 11 10.24 -0.16 -15.96
N ARG A 12 11.28 0.69 -15.94
CA ARG A 12 12.68 0.24 -15.75
C ARG A 12 12.85 -0.50 -14.41
N PRO A 13 13.70 -1.54 -14.36
CA PRO A 13 13.97 -2.30 -13.14
C PRO A 13 14.33 -1.43 -11.93
N TYR A 14 13.85 -1.80 -10.74
CA TYR A 14 14.10 -1.00 -9.52
C TYR A 14 15.59 -0.88 -9.20
N LYS A 15 16.37 -1.94 -9.45
CA LYS A 15 17.82 -1.93 -9.22
C LYS A 15 18.54 -0.95 -10.14
N GLU A 16 18.12 -0.85 -11.40
CA GLU A 16 18.68 0.12 -12.36
C GLU A 16 18.36 1.55 -11.92
N ARG A 17 17.11 1.80 -11.51
CA ARG A 17 16.68 3.10 -10.99
C ARG A 17 17.39 3.48 -9.69
N LEU A 18 17.59 2.52 -8.79
CA LEU A 18 18.33 2.73 -7.54
C LEU A 18 19.79 3.04 -7.82
N ALA A 19 20.44 2.32 -8.75
CA ALA A 19 21.81 2.58 -9.15
C ALA A 19 22.00 3.98 -9.76
N LEU A 20 21.00 4.50 -10.48
CA LEU A 20 21.00 5.89 -10.96
C LEU A 20 21.02 6.88 -9.80
N LEU A 21 20.18 6.69 -8.78
CA LEU A 21 20.12 7.56 -7.60
C LEU A 21 21.41 7.46 -6.76
N ASP A 22 21.91 6.25 -6.53
CA ASP A 22 23.12 5.99 -5.74
C ASP A 22 24.41 6.49 -6.43
N ARG A 23 24.39 6.71 -7.74
CA ARG A 23 25.49 7.37 -8.46
C ARG A 23 25.66 8.84 -8.06
N TYR A 24 24.60 9.49 -7.59
CA TYR A 24 24.59 10.92 -7.27
C TYR A 24 24.05 11.20 -5.84
N PRO A 25 24.65 10.63 -4.79
CA PRO A 25 24.08 10.64 -3.44
C PRO A 25 23.97 12.05 -2.86
N ASN A 26 24.91 12.94 -3.21
CA ASN A 26 24.87 14.34 -2.78
C ASN A 26 23.67 15.07 -3.38
N LEU A 27 23.32 14.82 -4.64
CA LEU A 27 22.17 15.45 -5.30
C LEU A 27 20.85 14.91 -4.75
N VAL A 28 20.77 13.61 -4.51
CA VAL A 28 19.59 12.96 -3.91
C VAL A 28 19.33 13.48 -2.50
N THR A 29 20.38 13.69 -1.71
CA THR A 29 20.24 14.16 -0.32
C THR A 29 19.78 15.62 -0.22
N LEU A 30 19.97 16.44 -1.26
CA LEU A 30 19.56 17.84 -1.27
C LEU A 30 18.04 18.03 -1.35
N ARG A 31 17.28 17.03 -1.81
CA ARG A 31 15.83 17.17 -2.02
C ARG A 31 15.05 16.02 -1.39
N ASP A 32 13.96 16.37 -0.68
CA ASP A 32 13.13 15.39 0.02
C ASP A 32 12.40 14.45 -0.95
N ASP A 33 11.98 14.94 -2.11
CA ASP A 33 11.29 14.17 -3.15
C ASP A 33 12.17 13.03 -3.74
N LEU A 34 13.41 13.34 -4.13
CA LEU A 34 14.36 12.35 -4.64
C LEU A 34 14.82 11.38 -3.56
N PHE A 35 15.02 11.89 -2.33
CA PHE A 35 15.38 11.04 -1.20
C PHE A 35 14.25 10.05 -0.89
N LEU A 36 12.99 10.49 -0.98
CA LEU A 36 11.82 9.65 -0.81
C LEU A 36 11.69 8.61 -1.93
N GLU A 37 11.92 8.97 -3.19
CA GLU A 37 11.92 7.98 -4.29
C GLU A 37 12.97 6.89 -4.07
N ARG A 38 14.13 7.23 -3.49
CA ARG A 38 15.14 6.24 -3.08
C ARG A 38 14.63 5.31 -1.97
N ILE A 39 13.93 5.82 -0.97
CA ILE A 39 13.27 5.02 0.08
C ILE A 39 12.21 4.11 -0.53
N THR A 40 11.38 4.63 -1.45
CA THR A 40 10.35 3.86 -2.16
C THR A 40 10.96 2.69 -2.92
N LEU A 41 12.10 2.87 -3.59
CA LEU A 41 12.80 1.78 -4.28
C LEU A 41 13.30 0.70 -3.31
N PHE A 42 13.80 1.06 -2.13
CA PHE A 42 14.16 0.07 -1.10
C PHE A 42 12.95 -0.72 -0.61
N ASN A 43 11.80 -0.06 -0.41
CA ASN A 43 10.55 -0.74 -0.08
C ASN A 43 10.09 -1.70 -1.21
N LEU A 44 10.13 -1.25 -2.46
CA LEU A 44 9.80 -2.07 -3.64
C LEU A 44 10.75 -3.29 -3.79
N LEU A 45 12.00 -3.14 -3.38
CA LEU A 45 13.01 -4.21 -3.36
C LEU A 45 12.92 -5.11 -2.12
N GLY A 46 11.94 -4.92 -1.24
CA GLY A 46 11.81 -5.70 0.00
C GLY A 46 12.89 -5.43 1.06
N GLU A 47 13.73 -4.41 0.84
CA GLU A 47 14.79 -3.95 1.73
C GLU A 47 14.24 -2.99 2.80
N TYR A 48 13.16 -3.40 3.48
CA TYR A 48 12.39 -2.57 4.41
C TYR A 48 13.21 -1.99 5.57
N GLU A 49 14.20 -2.72 6.09
CA GLU A 49 15.09 -2.21 7.16
C GLU A 49 15.94 -1.02 6.68
N ARG A 50 16.41 -1.06 5.43
CA ARG A 50 17.15 0.06 4.83
C ARG A 50 16.22 1.25 4.62
N ALA A 51 15.01 1.03 4.11
CA ALA A 51 14.01 2.07 3.98
C ALA A 51 13.69 2.74 5.33
N LYS A 52 13.45 1.94 6.38
CA LYS A 52 13.21 2.40 7.76
C LYS A 52 14.38 3.21 8.32
N THR A 53 15.61 2.75 8.10
CA THR A 53 16.83 3.45 8.54
C THR A 53 16.96 4.81 7.86
N LEU A 54 16.70 4.88 6.55
CA LEU A 54 16.77 6.13 5.78
C LEU A 54 15.67 7.11 6.20
N LEU A 55 14.44 6.62 6.43
CA LEU A 55 13.34 7.42 6.95
C LEU A 55 13.70 8.04 8.32
N ALA A 56 14.29 7.27 9.23
CA ALA A 56 14.71 7.74 10.55
C ALA A 56 15.89 8.72 10.51
N SER A 57 16.75 8.63 9.49
CA SER A 57 17.97 9.44 9.37
C SER A 57 17.75 10.89 8.95
N ARG A 58 16.52 11.25 8.54
CA ARG A 58 16.20 12.54 7.92
C ARG A 58 15.01 13.21 8.62
N GLN A 59 15.10 14.53 8.76
CA GLN A 59 13.96 15.39 9.05
C GLN A 59 13.34 15.84 7.72
N PHE A 60 12.21 15.25 7.35
CA PHE A 60 11.42 15.68 6.22
C PHE A 60 10.69 16.97 6.56
N LYS A 61 10.54 17.83 5.56
CA LYS A 61 9.71 19.03 5.64
C LYS A 61 8.36 18.72 4.99
N PRO A 62 7.23 19.27 5.47
CA PRO A 62 6.02 19.27 4.67
C PRO A 62 6.28 20.06 3.37
N TRP A 63 5.86 19.54 2.22
CA TRP A 63 5.81 20.28 0.96
C TRP A 63 4.49 20.03 0.24
N GLU A 64 4.04 21.04 -0.51
CA GLU A 64 2.77 21.02 -1.24
C GLU A 64 2.77 19.90 -2.29
N GLY A 65 1.74 19.05 -2.29
CA GLY A 65 1.66 17.86 -3.16
C GLY A 65 2.54 16.70 -2.70
N GLY A 66 3.07 16.75 -1.48
CA GLY A 66 3.83 15.69 -0.83
C GLY A 66 3.05 14.95 0.26
N GLU A 67 1.89 15.47 0.64
CA GLU A 67 1.15 15.06 1.83
C GLU A 67 0.85 13.56 1.79
N GLY A 68 1.29 12.82 2.81
CA GLY A 68 1.03 11.39 2.92
C GLY A 68 2.08 10.51 2.27
N LYS A 69 2.97 11.03 1.42
CA LYS A 69 3.98 10.19 0.73
C LYS A 69 5.00 9.62 1.71
N VAL A 70 5.50 10.46 2.62
CA VAL A 70 6.52 10.04 3.59
C VAL A 70 5.91 9.06 4.59
N SER A 71 4.76 9.40 5.16
CA SER A 71 4.04 8.54 6.10
C SER A 71 3.58 7.22 5.47
N ARG A 72 3.23 7.19 4.18
CA ARG A 72 2.96 5.95 3.43
C ARG A 72 4.18 5.04 3.36
N GLN A 73 5.36 5.55 3.01
CA GLN A 73 6.56 4.73 2.96
C GLN A 73 6.97 4.21 4.34
N TYR A 74 6.78 5.01 5.39
CA TYR A 74 6.96 4.59 6.78
C TYR A 74 6.00 3.47 7.18
N THR A 75 4.72 3.62 6.83
CA THR A 75 3.69 2.62 7.13
C THR A 75 3.99 1.31 6.41
N ILE A 76 4.37 1.35 5.13
CA ILE A 76 4.76 0.17 4.35
C ILE A 76 5.94 -0.54 5.01
N CYS A 77 7.03 0.16 5.35
CA CYS A 77 8.20 -0.52 5.92
C CYS A 77 7.88 -1.15 7.28
N GLN A 78 7.14 -0.45 8.16
CA GLN A 78 6.79 -0.99 9.48
C GLN A 78 5.87 -2.22 9.36
N LEU A 79 4.85 -2.14 8.49
CA LEU A 79 3.90 -3.23 8.27
C LEU A 79 4.59 -4.46 7.66
N GLU A 80 5.42 -4.29 6.64
CA GLU A 80 6.12 -5.41 6.01
C GLU A 80 7.18 -6.04 6.93
N LEU A 81 7.84 -5.24 7.78
CA LEU A 81 8.70 -5.78 8.84
C LEU A 81 7.88 -6.56 9.88
N ALA A 82 6.69 -6.08 10.25
CA ALA A 82 5.83 -6.79 11.19
C ALA A 82 5.40 -8.15 10.62
N LYS A 83 5.05 -8.22 9.33
CA LYS A 83 4.78 -9.48 8.63
C LYS A 83 5.98 -10.43 8.65
N LYS A 84 7.20 -9.92 8.41
CA LYS A 84 8.43 -10.73 8.52
C LYS A 84 8.62 -11.29 9.92
N SER A 85 8.45 -10.47 10.97
CA SER A 85 8.53 -10.94 12.36
C SER A 85 7.45 -11.97 12.70
N ILE A 86 6.23 -11.83 12.18
CA ILE A 86 5.17 -12.86 12.32
C ILE A 86 5.64 -14.20 11.74
N LEU A 87 6.19 -14.19 10.52
CA LEU A 87 6.70 -15.41 9.87
C LEU A 87 7.91 -16.01 10.60
N GLN A 88 8.68 -15.19 11.30
CA GLN A 88 9.83 -15.61 12.12
C GLN A 88 9.43 -16.04 13.54
N ASN A 89 8.13 -16.06 13.85
CA ASN A 89 7.60 -16.38 15.18
C ASN A 89 8.09 -15.41 16.28
N GLU A 90 8.20 -14.12 15.94
CA GLU A 90 8.58 -13.02 16.82
C GLU A 90 7.40 -12.05 17.05
N PRO A 91 6.28 -12.50 17.66
CA PRO A 91 5.06 -11.71 17.72
C PRO A 91 5.20 -10.42 18.55
N GLN A 92 6.08 -10.37 19.55
CA GLN A 92 6.33 -9.13 20.32
C GLN A 92 6.99 -8.05 19.46
N GLN A 93 7.92 -8.44 18.58
CA GLN A 93 8.55 -7.51 17.65
C GLN A 93 7.54 -7.03 16.62
N ALA A 94 6.71 -7.93 16.08
CA ALA A 94 5.63 -7.57 15.18
C ALA A 94 4.66 -6.57 15.81
N LEU A 95 4.28 -6.78 17.08
CA LEU A 95 3.39 -5.86 17.80
C LEU A 95 4.02 -4.47 17.93
N SER A 96 5.29 -4.39 18.34
CA SER A 96 5.99 -3.12 18.48
C SER A 96 6.09 -2.34 17.16
N LEU A 97 6.31 -3.05 16.04
CA LEU A 97 6.34 -2.45 14.70
C LEU A 97 4.97 -1.89 14.30
N LEU A 98 3.88 -2.59 14.60
CA LEU A 98 2.51 -2.15 14.30
C LEU A 98 2.07 -0.99 15.20
N GLU A 99 2.42 -1.01 16.49
CA GLU A 99 2.16 0.08 17.44
C GLU A 99 2.91 1.36 17.07
N ALA A 100 4.10 1.25 16.46
CA ALA A 100 4.83 2.41 15.95
C ALA A 100 4.11 3.15 14.81
N ILE A 101 3.07 2.57 14.21
CA ILE A 101 2.22 3.20 13.17
C ILE A 101 1.08 4.02 13.82
N ASP A 102 0.81 3.85 15.11
CA ASP A 102 -0.21 4.64 15.81
C ASP A 102 0.21 6.10 15.96
N TYR A 103 1.51 6.35 16.14
CA TYR A 103 2.09 7.67 16.35
C TYR A 103 3.29 7.89 15.44
N TYR A 104 3.14 8.77 14.46
CA TYR A 104 4.19 9.08 13.51
C TYR A 104 5.34 9.84 14.17
N PRO A 105 6.60 9.40 13.97
CA PRO A 105 7.77 10.15 14.40
C PRO A 105 7.77 11.58 13.83
N HIS A 106 8.16 12.57 14.65
CA HIS A 106 8.20 13.99 14.26
C HIS A 106 9.06 14.24 13.00
N ASN A 107 10.08 13.40 12.77
CA ASN A 107 10.96 13.54 11.63
C ASN A 107 10.30 13.25 10.28
N LEU A 108 9.12 12.61 10.25
CA LEU A 108 8.36 12.41 9.01
C LEU A 108 7.78 13.72 8.45
N GLY A 109 7.69 14.78 9.27
CA GLY A 109 7.16 16.08 8.84
C GLY A 109 5.64 16.08 8.61
N GLU A 110 4.93 15.01 8.97
CA GLU A 110 3.49 14.84 8.74
C GLU A 110 2.82 14.27 9.99
N GLY A 111 1.60 14.75 10.26
CA GLY A 111 0.71 14.17 11.27
C GLY A 111 -0.20 13.11 10.68
N LYS A 112 -0.57 12.12 11.48
CA LYS A 112 -1.58 11.13 11.08
C LYS A 112 -2.98 11.74 11.09
N LEU A 113 -3.74 11.54 10.01
CA LEU A 113 -5.13 11.97 9.95
C LEU A 113 -6.01 11.07 10.82
N ILE A 114 -6.90 11.68 11.61
CA ILE A 114 -7.83 10.94 12.50
C ILE A 114 -8.80 10.07 11.69
N THR A 115 -9.13 10.48 10.47
CA THR A 115 -10.04 9.78 9.56
C THR A 115 -9.36 8.72 8.70
N MET A 116 -8.06 8.48 8.88
CA MET A 116 -7.32 7.52 8.05
C MET A 116 -7.73 6.09 8.39
N GLU A 117 -8.26 5.38 7.41
CA GLU A 117 -8.59 3.96 7.52
C GLU A 117 -7.33 3.09 7.61
N GLN A 118 -7.34 2.11 8.52
CA GLN A 118 -6.18 1.27 8.87
C GLN A 118 -6.54 -0.21 9.03
N ASN A 119 -7.48 -0.69 8.23
CA ASN A 119 -8.03 -2.05 8.31
C ASN A 119 -6.94 -3.13 8.21
N ASP A 120 -5.95 -2.93 7.36
CA ASP A 120 -4.76 -3.78 7.25
C ASP A 120 -3.97 -3.84 8.56
N ILE A 121 -3.63 -2.69 9.14
CA ILE A 121 -2.86 -2.61 10.38
C ILE A 121 -3.66 -3.23 11.53
N HIS A 122 -4.96 -2.92 11.62
CA HIS A 122 -5.85 -3.50 12.63
C HIS A 122 -5.96 -5.02 12.47
N TYR A 123 -6.08 -5.53 11.25
CA TYR A 123 -6.11 -6.96 10.97
C TYR A 123 -4.82 -7.65 11.44
N TYR A 124 -3.65 -7.12 11.08
CA TYR A 124 -2.37 -7.68 11.53
C TYR A 124 -2.16 -7.56 13.04
N LYS A 125 -2.62 -6.48 13.68
CA LYS A 125 -2.63 -6.40 15.16
C LYS A 125 -3.47 -7.53 15.75
N GLY A 126 -4.67 -7.77 15.21
CA GLY A 126 -5.52 -8.88 15.62
C GLY A 126 -4.80 -10.23 15.52
N LEU A 127 -4.14 -10.51 14.39
CA LEU A 127 -3.33 -11.72 14.21
C LEU A 127 -2.21 -11.82 15.25
N VAL A 128 -1.47 -10.74 15.49
CA VAL A 128 -0.37 -10.72 16.46
C VAL A 128 -0.86 -10.96 17.89
N TYR A 129 -1.96 -10.32 18.31
CA TYR A 129 -2.55 -10.57 19.63
C TYR A 129 -2.98 -12.02 19.80
N ARG A 130 -3.56 -12.64 18.76
CA ARG A 130 -3.90 -14.06 18.77
C ARG A 130 -2.65 -14.94 18.92
N LEU A 131 -1.57 -14.65 18.18
CA LEU A 131 -0.29 -15.36 18.33
C LEU A 131 0.31 -15.21 19.74
N LEU A 132 0.04 -14.11 20.43
CA LEU A 132 0.40 -13.87 21.83
C LEU A 132 -0.54 -14.54 22.84
N GLY A 133 -1.55 -15.29 22.40
CA GLY A 133 -2.56 -15.93 23.25
C GLY A 133 -3.60 -14.96 23.84
N ARG A 134 -3.69 -13.74 23.31
CA ARG A 134 -4.56 -12.66 23.80
C ARG A 134 -5.81 -12.54 22.92
N GLU A 135 -6.68 -13.54 22.98
CA GLU A 135 -7.80 -13.67 22.05
C GLU A 135 -8.83 -12.53 22.17
N GLU A 136 -9.08 -12.00 23.37
CA GLU A 136 -10.02 -10.89 23.55
C GLU A 136 -9.50 -9.59 22.92
N GLU A 137 -8.19 -9.30 23.03
CA GLU A 137 -7.57 -8.18 22.33
C GLU A 137 -7.59 -8.39 20.81
N ALA A 138 -7.36 -9.61 20.35
CA ALA A 138 -7.41 -9.96 18.94
C ALA A 138 -8.80 -9.65 18.34
N LYS A 139 -9.88 -10.08 18.99
CA LYS A 139 -11.26 -9.79 18.56
C LYS A 139 -11.53 -8.30 18.48
N VAL A 140 -11.08 -7.51 19.45
CA VAL A 140 -11.24 -6.03 19.42
C VAL A 140 -10.61 -5.45 18.16
N TYR A 141 -9.39 -5.88 17.82
CA TYR A 141 -8.71 -5.39 16.62
C TYR A 141 -9.32 -5.91 15.32
N PHE A 142 -9.83 -7.15 15.29
CA PHE A 142 -10.59 -7.63 14.14
C PHE A 142 -11.86 -6.82 13.92
N TYR A 143 -12.64 -6.51 14.96
CA TYR A 143 -13.81 -5.62 14.81
C TYR A 143 -13.41 -4.25 14.26
N LYS A 144 -12.35 -3.63 14.79
CA LYS A 144 -11.82 -2.37 14.25
C LYS A 144 -11.34 -2.47 12.80
N ALA A 145 -10.93 -3.66 12.35
CA ALA A 145 -10.56 -3.89 10.96
C ALA A 145 -11.77 -4.05 10.02
N THR A 146 -12.99 -4.16 10.55
CA THR A 146 -14.24 -4.22 9.77
C THR A 146 -14.88 -2.86 9.52
N GLU A 147 -14.43 -1.81 10.22
CA GLU A 147 -14.98 -0.45 10.14
C GLU A 147 -14.35 0.33 8.97
N GLY A 148 -15.12 1.15 8.25
CA GLY A 148 -14.64 1.97 7.14
C GLY A 148 -15.61 1.98 5.96
N ALA A 149 -15.12 2.36 4.79
CA ALA A 149 -15.89 2.39 3.56
C ALA A 149 -16.51 1.02 3.21
N ASP A 150 -17.74 1.06 2.68
CA ASP A 150 -18.45 -0.14 2.22
C ASP A 150 -18.16 -0.48 0.75
N GLU A 151 -17.80 0.53 -0.05
CA GLU A 151 -17.56 0.43 -1.49
C GLU A 151 -16.15 0.94 -1.86
N PRO A 152 -15.50 0.35 -2.88
CA PRO A 152 -14.18 0.80 -3.32
C PRO A 152 -14.24 2.24 -3.82
N GLN A 153 -13.22 3.01 -3.48
CA GLN A 153 -13.01 4.35 -4.03
C GLN A 153 -11.69 4.38 -4.79
N GLN A 154 -11.69 5.04 -5.94
CA GLN A 154 -10.46 5.31 -6.66
C GLN A 154 -9.73 6.46 -5.96
N ALA A 155 -8.58 6.14 -5.36
CA ALA A 155 -7.74 7.13 -4.71
C ALA A 155 -7.23 8.17 -5.71
N LEU A 156 -7.66 9.41 -5.54
CA LEU A 156 -7.21 10.57 -6.29
C LEU A 156 -6.08 11.29 -5.55
N PHE A 157 -6.13 11.30 -4.21
CA PHE A 157 -5.14 11.89 -3.32
C PHE A 157 -4.30 10.83 -2.61
N TYR A 158 -3.08 11.18 -2.19
CA TYR A 158 -2.16 10.25 -1.52
C TYR A 158 -2.71 9.71 -0.19
N ASN A 159 -3.56 10.49 0.49
CA ASN A 159 -4.19 10.13 1.77
C ASN A 159 -5.56 9.47 1.60
N ASP A 160 -6.04 9.29 0.37
CA ASP A 160 -7.33 8.66 0.14
C ASP A 160 -7.28 7.19 0.58
N PRO A 161 -8.39 6.69 1.17
CA PRO A 161 -8.54 5.27 1.46
C PRO A 161 -8.24 4.42 0.22
N GLN A 162 -7.39 3.42 0.41
CA GLN A 162 -7.02 2.48 -0.65
C GLN A 162 -8.00 1.30 -0.65
N PRO A 163 -8.35 0.73 -1.81
CA PRO A 163 -9.39 -0.30 -1.87
C PRO A 163 -9.01 -1.63 -1.17
N ASP A 164 -7.73 -1.85 -0.85
CA ASP A 164 -7.32 -2.98 -0.01
C ASP A 164 -7.90 -2.92 1.40
N LYS A 165 -8.36 -1.76 1.90
CA LYS A 165 -9.02 -1.69 3.20
C LYS A 165 -10.25 -2.61 3.27
N ILE A 166 -11.04 -2.66 2.19
CA ILE A 166 -12.23 -3.54 2.07
C ILE A 166 -11.82 -5.02 2.03
N PHE A 167 -10.70 -5.34 1.38
CA PHE A 167 -10.16 -6.69 1.41
C PHE A 167 -9.82 -7.13 2.84
N TYR A 168 -9.16 -6.26 3.61
CA TYR A 168 -8.87 -6.56 5.02
C TYR A 168 -10.11 -6.58 5.92
N GLN A 169 -11.17 -5.82 5.61
CA GLN A 169 -12.47 -5.98 6.28
C GLN A 169 -13.01 -7.40 6.08
N GLY A 170 -12.94 -7.93 4.85
CA GLY A 170 -13.36 -9.29 4.55
C GLY A 170 -12.54 -10.35 5.31
N LEU A 171 -11.21 -10.19 5.33
CA LEU A 171 -10.34 -11.06 6.12
C LEU A 171 -10.66 -11.01 7.62
N ALA A 172 -10.93 -9.83 8.16
CA ALA A 172 -11.30 -9.68 9.57
C ALA A 172 -12.63 -10.35 9.89
N TRP A 173 -13.63 -10.29 9.00
CA TRP A 173 -14.90 -11.02 9.16
C TRP A 173 -14.69 -12.54 9.17
N HIS A 174 -13.76 -13.06 8.36
CA HIS A 174 -13.36 -14.47 8.45
C HIS A 174 -12.77 -14.82 9.82
N GLU A 175 -11.87 -13.99 10.36
CA GLU A 175 -11.27 -14.22 11.68
C GLU A 175 -12.27 -14.13 12.84
N LEU A 176 -13.38 -13.42 12.62
CA LEU A 176 -14.51 -13.29 13.55
C LEU A 176 -15.56 -14.40 13.38
N GLY A 177 -15.43 -15.27 12.38
CA GLY A 177 -16.35 -16.38 12.13
C GLY A 177 -17.65 -15.99 11.40
N ASP A 178 -17.67 -14.87 10.67
CA ASP A 178 -18.80 -14.44 9.83
C ASP A 178 -18.41 -14.48 8.34
N PRO A 179 -18.40 -15.66 7.70
CA PRO A 179 -18.02 -15.79 6.30
C PRO A 179 -19.00 -15.08 5.35
N GLY A 180 -20.28 -14.92 5.72
CA GLY A 180 -21.26 -14.24 4.88
C GLY A 180 -20.93 -12.76 4.69
N ARG A 181 -20.52 -12.07 5.76
CA ARG A 181 -20.03 -10.68 5.64
C ARG A 181 -18.71 -10.59 4.90
N ALA A 182 -17.82 -11.56 5.07
CA ALA A 182 -16.55 -11.59 4.33
C ALA A 182 -16.79 -11.69 2.82
N GLU A 183 -17.61 -12.65 2.38
CA GLU A 183 -18.00 -12.84 0.98
C GLU A 183 -18.65 -11.58 0.40
N GLN A 184 -19.50 -10.88 1.17
CA GLN A 184 -20.09 -9.62 0.74
C GLN A 184 -19.02 -8.55 0.42
N ARG A 185 -17.98 -8.41 1.24
CA ARG A 185 -16.88 -7.45 1.00
C ARG A 185 -16.08 -7.80 -0.25
N PHE A 186 -15.78 -9.08 -0.44
CA PHE A 186 -15.05 -9.54 -1.62
C PHE A 186 -15.87 -9.41 -2.90
N GLN A 187 -17.18 -9.71 -2.84
CA GLN A 187 -18.07 -9.55 -3.98
C GLN A 187 -18.23 -8.08 -4.37
N CYS A 188 -18.31 -7.17 -3.40
CA CYS A 188 -18.35 -5.72 -3.66
C CYS A 188 -17.14 -5.25 -4.47
N LEU A 189 -15.93 -5.73 -4.13
CA LEU A 189 -14.70 -5.44 -4.88
C LEU A 189 -14.78 -5.92 -6.35
N ILE A 190 -15.28 -7.13 -6.56
CA ILE A 190 -15.44 -7.72 -7.91
C ILE A 190 -16.47 -6.93 -8.73
N ASP A 191 -17.62 -6.63 -8.13
CA ASP A 191 -18.73 -5.94 -8.81
C ASP A 191 -18.33 -4.52 -9.20
N HIS A 192 -17.62 -3.80 -8.30
CA HIS A 192 -17.08 -2.48 -8.60
C HIS A 192 -16.12 -2.53 -9.80
N GLY A 193 -15.13 -3.42 -9.78
CA GLY A 193 -14.17 -3.53 -10.87
C GLY A 193 -14.82 -3.84 -12.22
N LYS A 194 -15.79 -4.76 -12.26
CA LYS A 194 -16.55 -5.07 -13.49
C LYS A 194 -17.40 -3.90 -13.98
N LEU A 195 -17.99 -3.14 -13.07
CA LEU A 195 -18.87 -2.03 -13.40
C LEU A 195 -18.12 -0.82 -13.97
N PHE A 196 -16.88 -0.59 -13.54
CA PHE A 196 -16.14 0.63 -13.86
C PHE A 196 -14.96 0.46 -14.83
N ILE A 197 -14.51 -0.76 -15.13
CA ILE A 197 -13.30 -0.99 -15.95
C ILE A 197 -13.34 -0.32 -17.34
N ASP A 198 -14.49 -0.31 -18.00
CA ASP A 198 -14.67 0.28 -19.34
C ASP A 198 -15.30 1.69 -19.30
N LYS A 199 -15.50 2.26 -18.11
CA LYS A 199 -16.06 3.60 -17.96
C LYS A 199 -14.95 4.65 -18.05
N PRO A 200 -15.16 5.75 -18.79
CA PRO A 200 -14.18 6.82 -18.85
C PRO A 200 -14.05 7.49 -17.48
N PHE A 201 -12.82 7.67 -17.02
CA PHE A 201 -12.57 8.33 -15.75
C PHE A 201 -12.49 9.84 -15.93
N LYS A 202 -13.37 10.56 -15.24
CA LYS A 202 -13.39 12.03 -15.28
C LYS A 202 -13.11 12.55 -13.89
N ILE A 203 -12.08 13.39 -13.79
CA ILE A 203 -11.86 14.20 -12.61
C ILE A 203 -12.92 15.31 -12.59
N ASP A 204 -13.48 15.58 -11.41
CA ASP A 204 -14.42 16.69 -11.22
C ASP A 204 -13.75 18.00 -11.66
N TYR A 205 -14.48 18.82 -12.40
CA TYR A 205 -14.04 20.15 -12.82
C TYR A 205 -13.57 21.03 -11.66
N PHE A 206 -14.13 20.82 -10.46
CA PHE A 206 -13.76 21.56 -9.24
C PHE A 206 -12.67 20.88 -8.40
N ALA A 207 -12.10 19.75 -8.84
CA ALA A 207 -11.00 19.12 -8.15
C ALA A 207 -9.76 20.03 -8.21
N VAL A 208 -9.44 20.67 -7.10
CA VAL A 208 -8.23 21.46 -6.90
C VAL A 208 -7.17 20.60 -6.20
N SER A 209 -5.89 20.89 -6.43
CA SER A 209 -4.76 20.24 -5.76
C SER A 209 -4.61 18.74 -6.05
N LEU A 210 -4.88 18.31 -7.28
CA LEU A 210 -4.51 16.96 -7.69
C LEU A 210 -3.01 16.74 -7.41
N PRO A 211 -2.62 15.58 -6.90
CA PRO A 211 -1.34 15.45 -6.22
C PRO A 211 -0.14 15.33 -7.17
N ASP A 212 -0.40 15.28 -8.48
CA ASP A 212 0.61 15.05 -9.49
C ASP A 212 1.11 16.38 -10.06
N MET A 213 2.19 16.89 -9.47
CA MET A 213 3.17 17.72 -10.17
C MET A 213 4.14 16.83 -10.98
N ASP A 214 3.65 15.72 -11.55
CA ASP A 214 4.48 14.88 -12.39
C ASP A 214 4.64 15.54 -13.77
N ILE A 215 5.86 15.49 -14.28
CA ILE A 215 6.24 16.12 -15.56
C ILE A 215 5.58 15.41 -16.75
N TRP A 216 5.11 14.19 -16.53
CA TRP A 216 4.50 13.33 -17.54
C TRP A 216 3.02 13.15 -17.23
N GLU A 217 2.15 13.56 -18.16
CA GLU A 217 0.71 13.40 -18.03
C GLU A 217 0.32 11.91 -17.92
N GLU A 218 -0.54 11.59 -16.96
CA GLU A 218 -1.12 10.26 -16.83
C GLU A 218 -2.38 10.12 -17.69
N ASN A 219 -2.51 8.97 -18.36
CA ASN A 219 -3.79 8.59 -18.94
C ASN A 219 -4.74 8.11 -17.85
N LEU A 220 -5.80 8.89 -17.61
CA LEU A 220 -6.79 8.62 -16.57
C LEU A 220 -7.55 7.31 -16.79
N ASP A 221 -7.76 6.92 -18.03
CA ASP A 221 -8.43 5.65 -18.36
C ASP A 221 -7.52 4.46 -18.01
N ASP A 222 -6.20 4.58 -18.22
CA ASP A 222 -5.24 3.56 -17.79
C ASP A 222 -5.21 3.45 -16.26
N LYS A 223 -5.26 4.59 -15.55
CA LYS A 223 -5.33 4.62 -14.07
C LYS A 223 -6.59 3.93 -13.54
N ASN A 224 -7.75 4.20 -14.14
CA ASN A 224 -9.00 3.52 -13.78
C ASN A 224 -8.95 2.03 -14.11
N LYS A 225 -8.38 1.64 -15.25
CA LYS A 225 -8.20 0.24 -15.62
C LYS A 225 -7.31 -0.50 -14.61
N ILE A 226 -6.17 0.08 -14.23
CA ILE A 226 -5.28 -0.46 -13.20
C ILE A 226 -6.02 -0.62 -11.87
N HIS A 227 -6.76 0.41 -11.44
CA HIS A 227 -7.58 0.36 -10.23
C HIS A 227 -8.61 -0.78 -10.29
N CYS A 228 -9.39 -0.88 -11.36
CA CYS A 228 -10.42 -1.90 -11.54
C CYS A 228 -9.83 -3.32 -11.55
N LEU A 229 -8.70 -3.54 -12.23
CA LEU A 229 -7.99 -4.81 -12.21
C LEU A 229 -7.49 -5.15 -10.80
N TYR A 230 -6.95 -4.18 -10.07
CA TYR A 230 -6.47 -4.37 -8.70
C TYR A 230 -7.61 -4.76 -7.74
N VAL A 231 -8.74 -4.07 -7.77
CA VAL A 231 -9.88 -4.40 -6.90
C VAL A 231 -10.51 -5.75 -7.24
N MET A 232 -10.60 -6.12 -8.53
CA MET A 232 -11.03 -7.48 -8.90
C MET A 232 -10.06 -8.53 -8.37
N GLY A 233 -8.75 -8.32 -8.52
CA GLY A 233 -7.72 -9.20 -7.99
C GLY A 233 -7.87 -9.42 -6.48
N LEU A 234 -8.12 -8.35 -5.71
CA LEU A 234 -8.38 -8.42 -4.27
C LEU A 234 -9.64 -9.23 -3.94
N GLY A 235 -10.75 -8.97 -4.63
CA GLY A 235 -12.01 -9.67 -4.40
C GLY A 235 -11.92 -11.17 -4.72
N TYR A 236 -11.33 -11.54 -5.86
CA TYR A 236 -11.12 -12.94 -6.21
C TYR A 236 -10.16 -13.65 -5.25
N LEU A 237 -9.12 -12.95 -4.77
CA LEU A 237 -8.22 -13.48 -3.75
C LEU A 237 -8.97 -13.79 -2.45
N GLY A 238 -9.84 -12.88 -2.02
CA GLY A 238 -10.64 -13.04 -0.81
C GLY A 238 -11.62 -14.21 -0.88
N ASN A 239 -12.25 -14.41 -2.04
CA ASN A 239 -13.12 -15.58 -2.31
C ASN A 239 -12.35 -16.90 -2.47
N GLY A 240 -11.01 -16.88 -2.40
CA GLY A 240 -10.17 -18.07 -2.53
C GLY A 240 -9.82 -18.46 -3.97
N ASP A 241 -10.26 -17.71 -4.99
CA ASP A 241 -9.88 -17.94 -6.38
C ASP A 241 -8.49 -17.33 -6.68
N ARG A 242 -7.47 -18.04 -6.19
CA ARG A 242 -6.07 -17.61 -6.31
C ARG A 242 -5.61 -17.50 -7.77
N ALA A 243 -6.10 -18.36 -8.66
CA ALA A 243 -5.67 -18.37 -10.06
C ALA A 243 -6.13 -17.10 -10.77
N LEU A 244 -7.40 -16.74 -10.60
CA LEU A 244 -7.95 -15.54 -11.21
C LEU A 244 -7.39 -14.26 -10.56
N ALA A 245 -7.19 -14.27 -9.25
CA ALA A 245 -6.50 -13.17 -8.55
C ALA A 245 -5.08 -12.93 -9.11
N MET A 246 -4.31 -14.01 -9.29
CA MET A 246 -2.96 -13.93 -9.88
C MET A 246 -2.97 -13.33 -11.29
N ASP A 247 -3.93 -13.72 -12.13
CA ASP A 247 -4.05 -13.18 -13.48
C ASP A 247 -4.31 -11.66 -13.46
N TYR A 248 -5.26 -11.21 -12.64
CA TYR A 248 -5.54 -9.77 -12.48
C TYR A 248 -4.35 -8.99 -11.93
N PHE A 249 -3.66 -9.50 -10.90
CA PHE A 249 -2.46 -8.83 -10.37
C PHE A 249 -1.30 -8.81 -11.37
N ALA A 250 -1.16 -9.85 -12.21
CA ALA A 250 -0.19 -9.87 -13.29
C ALA A 250 -0.49 -8.78 -14.33
N GLN A 251 -1.75 -8.59 -14.70
CA GLN A 251 -2.18 -7.49 -15.58
C GLN A 251 -1.89 -6.12 -14.96
N VAL A 252 -2.20 -5.93 -13.66
CA VAL A 252 -1.84 -4.71 -12.91
C VAL A 252 -0.34 -4.44 -12.99
N ARG A 253 0.49 -5.46 -12.77
CA ARG A 253 1.96 -5.33 -12.79
C ARG A 253 2.51 -5.02 -14.18
N GLN A 254 1.87 -5.51 -15.24
CA GLN A 254 2.25 -5.17 -16.62
C GLN A 254 1.98 -3.70 -16.95
N LEU A 255 0.85 -3.16 -16.46
CA LEU A 255 0.44 -1.78 -16.71
C LEU A 255 1.13 -0.78 -15.78
N ASP A 256 1.25 -1.10 -14.51
CA ASP A 256 2.01 -0.34 -13.52
C ASP A 256 2.93 -1.27 -12.72
N PRO A 257 4.19 -1.43 -13.17
CA PRO A 257 5.19 -2.16 -12.42
C PRO A 257 5.44 -1.56 -11.04
N ASN A 258 5.08 -0.32 -10.75
CA ASN A 258 5.36 0.34 -9.48
C ASN A 258 4.21 0.24 -8.46
N HIS A 259 3.14 -0.50 -8.78
CA HIS A 259 1.94 -0.57 -7.95
C HIS A 259 2.20 -1.28 -6.61
N GLN A 260 2.57 -0.50 -5.57
CA GLN A 260 2.98 -1.01 -4.25
C GLN A 260 1.93 -1.89 -3.56
N GLY A 261 0.63 -1.59 -3.73
CA GLY A 261 -0.47 -2.38 -3.14
C GLY A 261 -0.50 -3.82 -3.67
N SER A 262 -0.64 -3.97 -4.98
CA SER A 262 -0.50 -5.25 -5.71
C SER A 262 0.74 -6.03 -5.28
N GLN A 263 1.93 -5.39 -5.24
CA GLN A 263 3.15 -6.09 -4.81
C GLN A 263 3.07 -6.60 -3.36
N ALA A 264 2.62 -5.76 -2.43
CA ALA A 264 2.46 -6.15 -1.03
C ALA A 264 1.49 -7.32 -0.87
N ILE A 265 0.38 -7.31 -1.60
CA ILE A 265 -0.63 -8.39 -1.59
C ILE A 265 -0.07 -9.68 -2.19
N MET A 266 0.59 -9.60 -3.36
CA MET A 266 1.20 -10.76 -4.01
C MET A 266 2.28 -11.40 -3.12
N HIS A 267 3.13 -10.57 -2.49
CA HIS A 267 4.14 -11.04 -1.56
C HIS A 267 3.52 -11.72 -0.32
N SER A 268 2.49 -11.12 0.27
CA SER A 268 1.88 -11.60 1.53
C SER A 268 1.03 -12.86 1.35
N PHE A 269 0.26 -12.95 0.26
CA PHE A 269 -0.79 -13.96 0.13
C PHE A 269 -0.54 -14.97 -0.99
N LEU A 270 0.25 -14.60 -2.00
CA LEU A 270 0.49 -15.43 -3.19
C LEU A 270 1.89 -16.05 -3.24
N GLY A 271 2.78 -15.68 -2.31
CA GLY A 271 4.11 -16.28 -2.19
C GLY A 271 5.09 -15.92 -3.30
N GLU A 272 4.73 -14.97 -4.18
CA GLU A 272 5.65 -14.45 -5.18
C GLU A 272 6.67 -13.50 -4.53
N THR A 273 7.86 -14.03 -4.23
CA THR A 273 9.06 -13.21 -4.05
C THR A 273 9.65 -12.90 -5.42
N SER A 274 8.98 -12.05 -6.20
CA SER A 274 9.58 -11.56 -7.45
C SER A 274 10.63 -10.47 -7.15
N LEU A 275 11.70 -10.83 -6.44
CA LEU A 275 12.95 -10.04 -6.36
C LEU A 275 13.78 -10.10 -7.66
N LYS A 276 13.21 -10.68 -8.71
CA LYS A 276 13.70 -10.62 -10.08
C LYS A 276 12.71 -9.78 -10.87
N ASN A 277 13.04 -8.49 -10.99
CA ASN A 277 13.11 -7.72 -12.23
C ASN A 277 13.86 -6.42 -11.90
#